data_AF-A0A523MGD2-F1
#
_entry.id   AF-A0A523MGD2-F1
#
_cell.length_a   1.000
_cell.length_b   1.000
_cell.length_c   1.000
_cell.angle_alpha   90.00
_cell.angle_beta   90.00
_cell.angle_gamma   90.00
#
_symmetry.space_group_name_H-M   'P 1'
#
loop_
_entity.id
_entity.type
_entity.pdbx_description
1 polymer ?
#
loop_
_entity_poly.entity_id
_entity_poly.type
_entity_poly.pdbx_seq_one_letter_code
_entity_poly.pdbx_strand_id
1 'polypeptide(L)'
;MAEFKYKAFISYSHSDEKWASWLHKGLETYRLPKHIVGQETKFGSIPRRLVPIFRDRDELSTATNLGEVLNAALADSATQIVICSPAAAASHWVNEEILAFKRLNRSHRIFCLIVAGEPYASAVAGKEDQECFPAAVRYQLDDNGDLS
;
A
#
# COMPACT_ATOMS: atom_id res chain seq x y z
N MET A 1 -20.92 -4.42 7.02
CA MET A 1 -19.70 -4.18 6.21
C MET A 1 -18.54 -4.11 7.17
N ALA A 2 -17.39 -4.73 6.85
CA ALA A 2 -16.26 -4.78 7.79
C ALA A 2 -15.79 -3.36 8.12
N GLU A 3 -15.79 -3.04 9.41
CA GLU A 3 -15.27 -1.77 9.92
C GLU A 3 -13.74 -1.89 9.99
N PHE A 4 -13.06 -1.35 8.99
CA PHE A 4 -11.59 -1.29 8.98
C PHE A 4 -11.10 -0.22 9.96
N LYS A 5 -10.15 -0.59 10.82
CA LYS A 5 -9.49 0.35 11.74
C LYS A 5 -8.78 1.45 10.97
N TYR A 6 -8.06 1.10 9.91
CA TYR A 6 -7.29 2.04 9.09
C TYR A 6 -7.94 2.25 7.72
N LYS A 7 -7.90 3.49 7.23
CA LYS A 7 -8.37 3.82 5.87
C LYS A 7 -7.39 3.34 4.82
N ALA A 8 -6.09 3.44 5.09
CA ALA A 8 -5.06 2.89 4.23
C ALA A 8 -3.83 2.41 5.02
N PHE A 9 -3.16 1.41 4.45
CA PHE A 9 -1.82 0.97 4.80
C PHE A 9 -0.82 1.53 3.77
N ILE A 10 0.29 2.13 4.20
CA ILE A 10 1.36 2.58 3.29
C ILE A 10 2.53 1.58 3.30
N SER A 11 2.73 0.89 2.17
CA SER A 11 3.88 0.02 1.90
C SER A 11 4.96 0.79 1.14
N TYR A 12 6.20 0.77 1.62
CA TYR A 12 7.31 1.50 1.00
C TYR A 12 8.67 0.90 1.37
N SER A 13 9.69 1.12 0.54
CA SER A 13 11.08 0.80 0.90
C SER A 13 11.63 1.86 1.86
N HIS A 14 12.54 1.47 2.75
CA HIS A 14 13.18 2.43 3.66
C HIS A 14 13.85 3.60 2.92
N SER A 15 14.36 3.37 1.71
CA SER A 15 14.93 4.41 0.84
C SER A 15 13.93 5.50 0.45
N ASP A 16 12.62 5.22 0.55
CA ASP A 16 11.52 6.11 0.16
C ASP A 16 10.86 6.80 1.38
N GLU A 17 11.47 6.76 2.57
CA GLU A 17 10.90 7.33 3.81
C GLU A 17 10.40 8.77 3.67
N LYS A 18 11.12 9.60 2.90
CA LYS A 18 10.73 11.01 2.68
C LYS A 18 9.36 11.11 1.98
N TRP A 19 9.12 10.23 1.01
CA TRP A 19 7.84 10.16 0.29
C TRP A 19 6.74 9.58 1.17
N ALA A 20 7.06 8.52 1.93
CA ALA A 20 6.11 7.91 2.87
C ALA A 20 5.64 8.89 3.95
N SER A 21 6.57 9.65 4.54
CA SER A 21 6.27 10.67 5.53
C SER A 21 5.42 11.82 4.96
N TRP A 22 5.77 12.31 3.76
CA TRP A 22 4.99 13.33 3.06
C TRP A 22 3.56 12.86 2.76
N LEU A 23 3.41 11.66 2.20
CA LEU A 23 2.12 11.08 1.85
C LEU A 23 1.26 10.87 3.09
N HIS A 24 1.83 10.26 4.14
CA HIS A 24 1.14 10.00 5.40
C HIS A 24 0.58 11.29 6.01
N LYS A 25 1.42 12.32 6.15
CA LYS A 25 0.99 13.64 6.64
C LYS A 25 -0.07 14.28 5.75
N GLY A 26 0.08 14.16 4.43
CA GLY A 26 -0.89 14.66 3.46
C GLY A 26 -2.27 14.03 3.66
N LEU A 27 -2.34 12.71 3.73
CA LEU A 27 -3.58 11.96 3.91
C LEU A 27 -4.23 12.22 5.29
N GLU A 28 -3.42 12.27 6.35
CA GLU A 28 -3.88 12.53 7.72
C GLU A 28 -4.53 13.92 7.88
N THR A 29 -4.03 14.90 7.14
CA THR A 29 -4.51 16.28 7.21
C THR A 29 -5.58 16.62 6.18
N TYR A 30 -5.79 15.74 5.19
CA TYR A 30 -6.73 15.99 4.10
C TYR A 30 -8.19 16.02 4.57
N ARG A 31 -8.91 17.07 4.15
CA ARG A 31 -10.34 17.23 4.41
C ARG A 31 -11.10 17.08 3.10
N LEU A 32 -11.99 16.10 3.06
CA LEU A 32 -12.83 15.86 1.89
C LEU A 32 -13.83 17.02 1.70
N PRO A 33 -14.10 17.43 0.44
CA PRO A 33 -15.13 18.43 0.15
C PRO A 33 -16.48 18.07 0.76
N LYS A 34 -17.13 19.01 1.46
CA LYS A 34 -18.36 18.73 2.22
C LYS A 34 -19.49 18.12 1.38
N HIS A 35 -19.57 18.47 0.09
CA HIS A 35 -20.66 18.03 -0.78
C HIS A 35 -20.58 16.53 -1.15
N ILE A 36 -19.43 15.87 -0.97
CA ILE A 36 -19.27 14.43 -1.20
C ILE A 36 -19.34 13.60 0.08
N VAL A 37 -19.15 14.20 1.25
CA VAL A 37 -19.17 13.47 2.53
C VAL A 37 -20.55 12.89 2.78
N GLY A 38 -20.61 11.61 3.19
CA GLY A 38 -21.86 10.89 3.45
C GLY A 38 -22.52 10.27 2.21
N GLN A 39 -22.00 10.53 1.00
CA GLN A 39 -22.48 9.83 -0.19
C GLN A 39 -22.08 8.35 -0.11
N GLU A 40 -22.99 7.46 -0.51
CA GLU A 40 -22.73 6.02 -0.54
C GLU A 40 -21.93 5.63 -1.78
N THR A 41 -20.95 4.76 -1.59
CA THR A 41 -20.13 4.18 -2.67
C THR A 41 -20.13 2.66 -2.56
N LYS A 42 -19.57 1.98 -3.56
CA LYS A 42 -19.29 0.53 -3.48
C LYS A 42 -18.37 0.14 -2.30
N PHE A 43 -17.73 1.11 -1.66
CA PHE A 43 -16.83 0.92 -0.53
C PHE A 43 -17.39 1.44 0.80
N GLY A 44 -18.67 1.85 0.82
CA GLY A 44 -19.34 2.46 1.96
C GLY A 44 -19.43 3.98 1.87
N SER A 45 -19.96 4.58 2.93
CA SER A 45 -20.16 6.03 3.03
C SER A 45 -18.85 6.80 3.03
N ILE A 46 -18.77 7.88 2.26
CA ILE A 46 -17.58 8.74 2.19
C ILE A 46 -17.36 9.43 3.55
N PRO A 47 -16.20 9.20 4.22
CA PRO A 47 -15.93 9.82 5.51
C PRO A 47 -15.59 11.30 5.35
N ARG A 48 -15.55 12.05 6.45
CA ARG A 48 -15.09 13.45 6.44
C ARG A 48 -13.57 13.59 6.30
N ARG A 49 -12.83 12.57 6.75
CA ARG A 49 -11.36 12.51 6.78
C ARG A 49 -10.91 11.10 6.41
N LEU A 50 -9.67 10.99 5.92
CA LEU A 50 -9.05 9.73 5.56
C LEU A 50 -8.29 9.08 6.74
N VAL A 51 -8.61 9.43 7.98
CA VAL A 51 -7.88 8.97 9.16
C VAL A 51 -8.56 7.76 9.81
N PRO A 52 -7.80 6.84 10.43
CA PRO A 52 -6.33 6.81 10.52
C PRO A 52 -5.66 6.12 9.32
N ILE A 53 -4.43 6.52 8.99
CA ILE A 53 -3.55 5.93 7.99
C ILE A 53 -2.40 5.22 8.72
N PHE A 54 -2.21 3.93 8.46
CA PHE A 54 -1.11 3.16 9.03
C PHE A 54 0.17 3.38 8.24
N ARG A 55 1.29 3.63 8.94
CA ARG A 55 2.63 3.72 8.36
C ARG A 55 3.61 2.87 9.18
N ASP A 56 4.17 1.88 8.50
CA ASP A 56 4.97 0.77 9.05
C ASP A 56 6.07 1.19 10.06
N ARG A 57 6.85 2.25 9.78
CA ARG A 57 8.05 2.54 10.61
C ARG A 57 7.84 3.49 11.79
N ASP A 58 6.75 4.24 11.87
CA ASP A 58 6.45 5.08 13.04
C ASP A 58 5.73 4.29 14.15
N GLU A 59 4.93 3.27 13.80
CA GLU A 59 4.15 2.49 14.77
C GLU A 59 4.90 1.25 15.31
N LEU A 60 5.91 0.74 14.61
CA LEU A 60 6.51 -0.57 14.89
C LEU A 60 7.86 -0.58 15.60
N SER A 61 8.48 0.58 15.86
CA SER A 61 9.79 0.68 16.55
C SER A 61 9.79 0.15 18.00
N THR A 62 8.66 -0.33 18.51
CA THR A 62 8.45 -0.81 19.88
C THR A 62 7.94 -2.26 19.97
N ALA A 63 7.67 -2.93 18.85
CA ALA A 63 7.06 -4.26 18.84
C ALA A 63 8.09 -5.40 18.78
N THR A 64 7.96 -6.39 19.67
CA THR A 64 8.78 -7.62 19.69
C THR A 64 8.39 -8.63 18.60
N ASN A 65 7.21 -8.49 17.99
CA ASN A 65 6.75 -9.32 16.88
C ASN A 65 6.26 -8.46 15.71
N LEU A 66 7.21 -7.95 14.94
CA LEU A 66 6.98 -7.02 13.82
C LEU A 66 6.03 -7.61 12.77
N GLY A 67 6.20 -8.89 12.42
CA GLY A 67 5.43 -9.55 11.36
C GLY A 67 3.95 -9.75 11.70
N GLU A 68 3.62 -10.07 12.95
CA GLU A 68 2.22 -10.24 13.37
C GLU A 68 1.47 -8.90 13.38
N VAL A 69 2.11 -7.84 13.90
CA VAL A 69 1.49 -6.51 13.93
C VAL A 69 1.28 -5.98 12.51
N LEU A 70 2.24 -6.22 11.61
CA LEU A 70 2.16 -5.85 10.21
C LEU A 70 0.99 -6.53 9.49
N ASN A 71 0.87 -7.86 9.63
CA ASN A 71 -0.22 -8.61 9.04
C ASN A 71 -1.59 -8.22 9.60
N ALA A 72 -1.67 -7.95 10.91
CA ALA A 72 -2.89 -7.43 11.54
C ALA A 72 -3.26 -6.04 10.99
N ALA A 73 -2.29 -5.13 10.88
CA ALA A 73 -2.52 -3.80 10.31
C ALA A 73 -2.97 -3.86 8.85
N LEU A 74 -2.40 -4.77 8.05
CA LEU A 74 -2.86 -5.03 6.67
C LEU A 74 -4.30 -5.55 6.64
N ALA A 75 -4.65 -6.50 7.51
CA ALA A 75 -6.01 -7.02 7.64
C ALA A 75 -7.01 -5.91 8.02
N ASP A 76 -6.61 -5.06 8.96
CA ASP A 76 -7.40 -3.95 9.49
C ASP A 76 -7.45 -2.71 8.59
N SER A 77 -6.74 -2.71 7.45
CA SER A 77 -6.68 -1.58 6.52
C SER A 77 -7.64 -1.74 5.34
N ALA A 78 -8.43 -0.71 5.04
CA ALA A 78 -9.42 -0.76 3.96
C ALA A 78 -8.81 -0.83 2.55
N THR A 79 -7.64 -0.22 2.37
CA THR A 79 -6.88 -0.12 1.12
C THR A 79 -5.38 -0.22 1.40
N GLN A 80 -4.58 -0.53 0.39
CA GLN A 80 -3.11 -0.44 0.46
C GLN A 80 -2.63 0.61 -0.54
N ILE A 81 -1.69 1.44 -0.13
CA ILE A 81 -0.97 2.36 -1.01
C ILE A 81 0.49 1.91 -1.05
N VAL A 82 0.99 1.60 -2.24
CA VAL A 82 2.36 1.17 -2.47
C VAL A 82 3.14 2.33 -3.06
N ILE A 83 4.21 2.76 -2.40
CA ILE A 83 5.17 3.71 -2.97
C ILE A 83 6.12 2.92 -3.87
N CYS A 84 6.04 3.21 -5.17
CA CYS A 84 6.74 2.50 -6.22
C CYS A 84 8.02 3.25 -6.61
N SER A 85 9.14 2.54 -6.51
CA SER A 85 10.50 2.98 -6.82
C SER A 85 11.35 1.75 -7.15
N PRO A 86 12.54 1.90 -7.77
CA PRO A 86 13.48 0.78 -7.91
C PRO A 86 13.84 0.10 -6.58
N ALA A 87 13.92 0.87 -5.50
CA ALA A 87 14.19 0.34 -4.17
C ALA A 87 13.01 -0.47 -3.62
N ALA A 88 11.77 -0.06 -3.91
CA ALA A 88 10.56 -0.81 -3.55
C ALA A 88 10.43 -2.08 -4.39
N ALA A 89 10.73 -2.02 -5.69
CA ALA A 89 10.70 -3.17 -6.59
C ALA A 89 11.70 -4.27 -6.17
N ALA A 90 12.86 -3.89 -5.63
CA ALA A 90 13.87 -4.80 -5.09
C ALA A 90 13.60 -5.26 -3.64
N SER A 91 12.57 -4.71 -2.97
CA SER A 91 12.29 -5.00 -1.56
C SER A 91 11.44 -6.25 -1.38
N HIS A 92 12.03 -7.27 -0.76
CA HIS A 92 11.30 -8.49 -0.39
C HIS A 92 10.10 -8.19 0.53
N TRP A 93 10.30 -7.33 1.54
CA TRP A 93 9.25 -7.00 2.50
C TRP A 93 8.06 -6.28 1.88
N VAL A 94 8.31 -5.31 0.99
CA VAL A 94 7.23 -4.61 0.27
C VAL A 94 6.44 -5.62 -0.57
N ASN A 95 7.14 -6.54 -1.24
CA ASN A 95 6.49 -7.58 -2.03
C ASN A 95 5.61 -8.51 -1.17
N GLU A 96 6.10 -8.96 -0.01
CA GLU A 96 5.31 -9.80 0.90
C GLU A 96 4.07 -9.10 1.46
N GLU A 97 4.16 -7.81 1.81
CA GLU A 97 3.00 -7.03 2.25
C GLU A 97 1.92 -6.95 1.16
N ILE A 98 2.32 -6.76 -0.10
CA ILE A 98 1.41 -6.73 -1.24
C ILE A 98 0.76 -8.11 -1.42
N LEU A 99 1.54 -9.19 -1.37
CA LEU A 99 1.01 -10.56 -1.43
C LEU A 99 0.01 -10.83 -0.31
N ALA A 100 0.35 -10.46 0.93
CA ALA A 100 -0.52 -10.59 2.08
C ALA A 100 -1.84 -9.82 1.87
N PHE A 101 -1.79 -8.59 1.38
CA PHE A 101 -3.00 -7.81 1.10
C PHE A 101 -3.84 -8.41 -0.04
N LYS A 102 -3.20 -8.95 -1.08
CA LYS A 102 -3.87 -9.67 -2.18
C LYS A 102 -4.55 -10.94 -1.69
N ARG A 103 -3.91 -11.73 -0.82
CA ARG A 103 -4.47 -12.94 -0.18
C ARG A 103 -5.74 -12.66 0.63
N LEU A 104 -5.95 -11.42 1.06
CA LEU A 104 -7.20 -10.95 1.68
C LEU A 104 -8.31 -10.63 0.66
N ASN A 105 -8.14 -11.04 -0.60
CA ASN A 105 -9.05 -10.79 -1.73
C ASN A 105 -9.32 -9.31 -2.01
N ARG A 106 -8.30 -8.46 -1.77
CA ARG A 106 -8.39 -7.00 -1.88
C ARG A 106 -7.40 -6.39 -2.86
N SER A 107 -6.91 -7.18 -3.82
CA SER A 107 -6.01 -6.73 -4.90
C SER A 107 -6.51 -5.47 -5.63
N HIS A 108 -7.84 -5.36 -5.82
CA HIS A 108 -8.50 -4.22 -6.46
C HIS A 108 -8.50 -2.93 -5.62
N ARG A 109 -7.93 -2.94 -4.41
CA ARG A 109 -7.80 -1.81 -3.48
C ARG A 109 -6.34 -1.45 -3.20
N ILE A 110 -5.44 -1.86 -4.09
CA ILE A 110 -4.03 -1.49 -4.07
C ILE A 110 -3.86 -0.30 -5.02
N PHE A 111 -3.30 0.79 -4.51
CA PHE A 111 -3.03 2.01 -5.26
C PHE A 111 -1.53 2.25 -5.31
N CYS A 112 -1.00 2.52 -6.50
CA CYS A 112 0.43 2.74 -6.70
C CYS A 112 0.74 4.24 -6.79
N LEU A 113 1.75 4.69 -6.04
CA LEU A 113 2.33 6.02 -6.15
C LEU A 113 3.77 5.88 -6.68
N ILE A 114 3.99 6.21 -7.94
CA ILE A 114 5.32 6.15 -8.55
C ILE A 114 6.11 7.40 -8.15
N VAL A 115 7.25 7.21 -7.52
CA VAL A 115 8.15 8.30 -7.08
C VAL A 115 9.51 8.29 -7.80
N ALA A 116 9.89 7.15 -8.39
CA ALA A 116 11.08 7.00 -9.21
C ALA A 116 10.95 5.72 -10.08
N GLY A 117 11.77 5.62 -11.13
CA GLY A 117 11.76 4.48 -12.05
C GLY A 117 10.59 4.53 -13.03
N GLU A 118 10.43 3.44 -13.78
CA GLU A 118 9.42 3.27 -14.83
C GLU A 118 8.71 1.91 -14.66
N PRO A 119 7.37 1.88 -14.70
CA PRO A 119 6.62 0.62 -14.69
C PRO A 119 7.05 -0.32 -15.81
N TYR A 120 7.24 -1.60 -15.47
CA TYR A 120 7.58 -2.65 -16.45
C TYR A 120 8.93 -2.43 -17.17
N ALA A 121 9.82 -1.60 -16.64
CA ALA A 121 11.14 -1.40 -17.24
C ALA A 121 11.95 -2.71 -17.33
N SER A 122 11.68 -3.66 -16.42
CA SER A 122 12.27 -5.01 -16.46
C SER A 122 11.87 -5.85 -17.68
N ALA A 123 10.87 -5.43 -18.46
CA ALA A 123 10.52 -6.05 -19.73
C ALA A 123 11.38 -5.56 -20.91
N VAL A 124 12.23 -4.53 -20.69
CA VAL A 124 13.11 -3.96 -21.70
C VAL A 124 14.56 -4.26 -21.34
N ALA A 125 15.26 -4.97 -22.21
CA ALA A 125 16.66 -5.35 -22.00
C ALA A 125 17.53 -4.10 -21.73
N GLY A 126 18.28 -4.14 -20.63
CA GLY A 126 19.17 -3.05 -20.20
C GLY A 126 18.48 -1.92 -19.43
N LYS A 127 17.22 -2.09 -19.00
CA LYS A 127 16.48 -1.15 -18.14
C LYS A 127 15.93 -1.79 -16.86
N GLU A 128 16.41 -2.98 -16.51
CA GLU A 128 15.90 -3.76 -15.39
C GLU A 128 16.05 -3.03 -14.05
N ASP A 129 17.08 -2.19 -13.92
CA ASP A 129 17.35 -1.36 -12.75
C ASP A 129 16.38 -0.18 -12.57
N GLN A 130 15.59 0.13 -13.59
CA GLN A 130 14.59 1.20 -13.55
C GLN A 130 13.20 0.70 -13.17
N GLU A 131 12.99 -0.61 -12.99
CA GLU A 131 11.68 -1.16 -12.62
C GLU A 131 11.18 -0.55 -11.32
N CYS A 132 10.01 0.09 -11.32
CA CYS A 132 9.45 0.67 -10.11
C CYS A 132 8.35 -0.17 -9.45
N PHE A 133 7.81 -1.18 -10.15
CA PHE A 133 6.76 -2.03 -9.61
C PHE A 133 7.32 -3.31 -8.98
N PRO A 134 7.08 -3.53 -7.67
CA PRO A 134 7.26 -4.85 -7.07
C PRO A 134 6.55 -5.93 -7.90
N ALA A 135 7.11 -7.15 -7.94
CA ALA A 135 6.53 -8.24 -8.72
C ALA A 135 5.07 -8.49 -8.34
N ALA A 136 4.75 -8.44 -7.04
CA ALA A 136 3.40 -8.59 -6.54
C ALA A 136 2.44 -7.47 -6.98
N VAL A 137 2.89 -6.32 -7.49
CA VAL A 137 2.00 -5.35 -8.16
C VAL A 137 1.73 -5.78 -9.59
N ARG A 138 2.77 -6.23 -10.32
CA ARG A 138 2.71 -6.51 -11.77
C ARG A 138 1.85 -7.70 -12.14
N TYR A 139 1.80 -8.72 -11.28
CA TYR A 139 1.16 -10.02 -11.56
C TYR A 139 -0.09 -10.23 -10.71
N GLN A 140 -1.05 -11.03 -11.19
CA GLN A 140 -2.23 -11.40 -10.39
C GLN A 140 -1.91 -12.58 -9.48
N LEU A 141 -2.72 -12.84 -8.44
CA LEU A 141 -2.65 -14.12 -7.76
C LEU A 141 -3.44 -15.14 -8.56
N ASP A 142 -2.89 -16.33 -8.76
CA ASP A 142 -3.62 -17.48 -9.26
C ASP A 142 -4.47 -18.13 -8.16
N ASP A 143 -5.20 -19.20 -8.50
CA ASP A 143 -6.05 -19.93 -7.56
C ASP A 143 -5.27 -20.58 -6.39
N ASN A 144 -3.95 -20.73 -6.53
CA ASN A 144 -3.06 -21.28 -5.50
C ASN A 144 -2.46 -20.18 -4.59
N GLY A 145 -2.67 -18.90 -4.92
CA GLY A 145 -2.10 -17.77 -4.20
C GLY A 145 -0.66 -17.43 -4.61
N ASP A 146 -0.22 -17.90 -5.78
CA ASP A 146 1.05 -17.59 -6.42
C ASP A 146 0.89 -16.52 -7.51
N LEU A 147 1.97 -15.84 -7.90
CA LEU A 147 1.90 -14.79 -8.93
C LEU A 147 1.78 -15.38 -10.35
N SER A 148 0.81 -14.90 -11.13
CA SER A 148 0.54 -15.25 -12.54
C SER A 148 0.47 -14.04 -13.47
#